data_AF-A0A0F2LM86-F1
#
_entry.id   AF-A0A0F2LM86-F1
#
_cell.length_a   1.000
_cell.length_b   1.000
_cell.length_c   1.000
_cell.angle_alpha   90.00
_cell.angle_beta   90.00
_cell.angle_gamma   90.00
#
_symmetry.space_group_name_H-M   'P 1'
#
loop_
_entity.id
_entity.type
_entity.pdbx_description
1 polymer ?
#
loop_
_entity_poly.entity_id
_entity_poly.type
_entity_poly.pdbx_seq_one_letter_code
_entity_poly.pdbx_strand_id
1 'polypeptide(L)'
;MPQAVTTKIRNFLDRKGPKVVYEEVAYKGETSYISEIVDQLQRIGIPQESIYAFEEKISIIDKSKIRIISKNKEKKLKDYTSTLLHDLPEYIVMKKVYVDYEYSRKAREVLS
;
A
#
# COMPACT_ATOMS: atom_id res chain seq x y z
N MET A 1 -29.96 3.47 -13.24
CA MET A 1 -28.53 3.51 -12.87
C MET A 1 -28.01 4.91 -13.18
N PRO A 2 -27.31 5.59 -12.27
CA PRO A 2 -26.67 6.87 -12.58
C PRO A 2 -25.67 6.69 -13.72
N GLN A 3 -25.64 7.62 -14.68
CA GLN A 3 -24.82 7.52 -15.90
C GLN A 3 -23.33 7.35 -15.59
N ALA A 4 -22.83 7.99 -14.51
CA ALA A 4 -21.47 7.83 -14.02
C ALA A 4 -21.13 6.39 -13.60
N VAL A 5 -22.07 5.67 -12.97
CA VAL A 5 -21.87 4.27 -12.55
C VAL A 5 -21.77 3.37 -13.77
N THR A 6 -22.64 3.58 -14.76
CA THR A 6 -22.58 2.83 -16.03
C THR A 6 -21.25 3.04 -16.75
N THR A 7 -20.71 4.26 -16.76
CA THR A 7 -19.38 4.56 -17.31
C THR A 7 -18.27 3.85 -16.55
N LYS A 8 -18.28 3.85 -15.21
CA LYS A 8 -17.29 3.12 -14.41
C LYS A 8 -17.32 1.61 -14.67
N ILE A 9 -18.52 1.02 -14.76
CA ILE A 9 -18.69 -0.41 -15.07
C ILE A 9 -18.14 -0.72 -16.47
N ARG A 10 -18.50 0.08 -17.49
CA ARG A 10 -17.97 -0.10 -18.85
C ARG A 10 -16.45 0.00 -18.87
N ASN A 11 -15.89 1.03 -18.24
CA ASN A 11 -14.45 1.21 -18.15
C ASN A 11 -13.77 0.01 -17.47
N PHE A 12 -14.37 -0.55 -16.42
CA PHE A 12 -13.86 -1.76 -15.79
C PHE A 12 -13.85 -2.95 -16.77
N LEU A 13 -14.95 -3.20 -17.46
CA LEU A 13 -15.08 -4.29 -18.45
C LEU A 13 -14.09 -4.13 -19.62
N ASP A 14 -13.83 -2.89 -20.05
CA ASP A 14 -12.90 -2.55 -21.12
C ASP A 14 -11.43 -2.49 -20.67
N ARG A 15 -11.10 -2.97 -19.46
CA ARG A 15 -9.76 -2.89 -18.83
C ARG A 15 -9.23 -1.44 -18.67
N LYS A 16 -10.12 -0.45 -18.68
CA LYS A 16 -9.89 0.98 -18.41
C LYS A 16 -10.25 1.36 -16.96
N GLY A 17 -10.19 0.41 -16.03
CA GLY A 17 -10.28 0.71 -14.60
C GLY A 17 -9.11 1.59 -14.11
N PRO A 18 -9.20 2.10 -12.87
CA PRO A 18 -8.14 2.90 -12.26
C PRO A 18 -6.78 2.21 -12.34
N LYS A 19 -5.73 3.00 -12.58
CA LYS A 19 -4.36 2.53 -12.76
C LYS A 19 -3.50 2.98 -11.59
N VAL A 20 -2.62 2.09 -11.13
CA VAL A 20 -1.58 2.45 -10.17
C VAL A 20 -0.64 3.47 -10.82
N VAL A 21 -0.41 4.58 -10.13
CA VAL A 21 0.53 5.65 -10.52
C VAL A 21 1.60 5.90 -9.47
N TYR A 22 1.36 5.46 -8.23
CA TYR A 22 2.32 5.45 -7.13
C TYR A 22 2.20 4.15 -6.36
N GLU A 23 3.33 3.54 -6.01
CA GLU A 23 3.42 2.40 -5.12
C GLU A 23 4.68 2.52 -4.25
N GLU A 24 4.51 2.40 -2.95
CA GLU A 24 5.59 2.30 -1.98
C GLU A 24 5.32 1.13 -1.06
N VAL A 25 6.36 0.31 -0.83
CA VAL A 25 6.31 -0.84 0.07
C VAL A 25 7.40 -0.65 1.11
N ALA A 26 7.01 -0.46 2.37
CA ALA A 26 7.91 -0.23 3.48
C ALA A 26 7.78 -1.34 4.53
N TYR A 27 8.92 -1.83 5.01
CA TYR A 27 9.01 -2.87 6.06
C TYR A 27 9.26 -2.29 7.46
N LYS A 28 9.48 -0.98 7.53
CA LYS A 28 9.66 -0.19 8.75
C LYS A 28 8.82 1.08 8.60
N GLY A 29 8.39 1.68 9.71
CA GLY A 29 7.52 2.86 9.70
C GLY A 29 8.20 4.05 9.02
N GLU A 30 8.07 4.15 7.70
CA GLU A 30 8.49 5.30 6.91
C GLU A 30 7.37 6.33 6.84
N THR A 31 7.80 7.58 6.99
CA THR A 31 6.99 8.79 7.15
C THR A 31 6.45 9.38 5.84
N SER A 32 6.65 8.76 4.67
CA SER A 32 6.13 9.37 3.43
C SER A 32 4.60 9.47 3.52
N TYR A 33 4.08 10.68 3.35
CA TYR A 33 2.65 10.92 3.51
C TYR A 33 1.97 10.77 2.16
N ILE A 34 1.07 9.78 2.05
CA ILE A 34 0.29 9.57 0.83
C ILE A 34 -0.51 10.82 0.41
N SER A 35 -0.80 11.71 1.37
CA SER A 35 -1.44 13.01 1.13
C SER A 35 -0.59 13.93 0.24
N GLU A 36 0.74 13.90 0.33
CA GLU A 36 1.60 14.74 -0.50
C GLU A 36 1.48 14.35 -1.99
N ILE A 37 1.37 13.05 -2.26
CA ILE A 37 1.14 12.51 -3.61
C ILE A 37 -0.23 12.94 -4.13
N VAL A 38 -1.27 12.87 -3.29
CA VAL A 38 -2.63 13.31 -3.65
C VAL A 38 -2.63 14.82 -3.95
N ASP A 39 -2.00 15.64 -3.11
CA ASP A 39 -1.91 17.08 -3.31
C ASP A 39 -1.18 17.43 -4.61
N GLN A 40 -0.09 16.73 -4.92
CA GLN A 40 0.65 16.92 -6.17
C GLN A 40 -0.22 16.60 -7.40
N LEU A 41 -0.99 15.51 -7.35
CA LEU A 41 -1.92 15.13 -8.43
C LEU A 41 -3.08 16.12 -8.59
N GLN A 42 -3.62 16.64 -7.49
CA GLN A 42 -4.65 17.68 -7.55
C GLN A 42 -4.12 18.99 -8.15
N ARG A 43 -2.90 19.42 -7.79
CA ARG A 43 -2.27 20.65 -8.31
C ARG A 43 -2.10 20.64 -9.82
N ILE A 44 -1.90 19.46 -10.41
CA ILE A 44 -1.82 19.33 -11.88
C ILE A 44 -3.21 19.20 -12.53
N GLY A 45 -4.30 19.31 -11.76
CA GLY A 45 -5.67 19.33 -12.25
C GLY A 45 -6.33 17.97 -12.41
N ILE A 46 -5.90 16.95 -11.65
CA ILE A 46 -6.62 15.68 -11.57
C ILE A 46 -7.73 15.83 -10.50
N PRO A 47 -9.01 15.55 -10.82
CA PRO A 47 -10.10 15.65 -9.85
C PRO A 47 -9.93 14.68 -8.69
N GLN A 48 -10.31 15.10 -7.48
CA GLN A 48 -10.17 14.28 -6.26
C GLN A 48 -10.96 12.97 -6.35
N GLU A 49 -12.14 12.99 -6.96
CA GLU A 49 -12.99 11.82 -7.18
C GLU A 49 -12.41 10.78 -8.13
N SER A 50 -11.34 11.14 -8.85
CA SER A 50 -10.58 10.27 -9.75
C SER A 50 -9.27 9.79 -9.14
N ILE A 51 -8.98 10.14 -7.87
CA ILE A 51 -7.80 9.71 -7.12
C ILE A 51 -8.25 8.75 -6.02
N TYR A 52 -7.64 7.57 -5.97
CA TYR A 52 -7.93 6.53 -4.98
C TYR A 52 -6.64 6.19 -4.25
N ALA A 53 -6.45 6.79 -3.08
CA ALA A 53 -5.29 6.60 -2.23
C ALA A 53 -5.59 5.53 -1.17
N PHE A 54 -4.67 4.57 -1.00
CA PHE A 54 -4.76 3.47 -0.06
C PHE A 54 -3.47 3.35 0.74
N GLU A 55 -3.62 3.24 2.05
CA GLU A 55 -2.54 2.83 2.95
C GLU A 55 -3.01 1.59 3.71
N GLU A 56 -2.31 0.48 3.50
CA GLU A 56 -2.63 -0.80 4.12
C GLU A 56 -1.46 -1.29 4.95
N LYS A 57 -1.74 -1.67 6.20
CA LYS A 57 -0.80 -2.36 7.07
C LYS A 57 -1.10 -3.85 7.06
N ILE A 58 -0.29 -4.60 6.32
CA ILE A 58 -0.42 -6.05 6.14
C ILE A 58 0.41 -6.75 7.21
N SER A 59 -0.24 -7.55 8.06
CA SER A 59 0.46 -8.37 9.06
C SER A 59 1.19 -9.53 8.38
N ILE A 60 2.47 -9.72 8.68
CA ILE A 60 3.25 -10.89 8.23
C ILE A 60 3.22 -11.97 9.30
N ILE A 61 3.64 -11.62 10.52
CA ILE A 61 3.83 -12.56 11.61
C ILE A 61 3.65 -11.88 12.96
N ASP A 62 2.95 -12.57 13.86
CA ASP A 62 2.82 -12.16 15.25
C ASP A 62 3.88 -12.87 16.09
N LYS A 63 5.05 -12.23 16.27
CA LYS A 63 6.17 -12.82 17.02
C LYS A 63 5.86 -12.99 18.50
N SER A 64 4.87 -12.28 19.04
CA SER A 64 4.49 -12.36 20.45
C SER A 64 3.94 -13.74 20.84
N LYS A 65 3.37 -14.45 19.86
CA LYS A 65 2.82 -15.81 20.00
C LYS A 65 3.86 -16.91 19.84
N ILE A 66 5.09 -16.58 19.47
CA ILE A 66 6.15 -17.56 19.22
C ILE A 66 7.01 -17.73 20.47
N ARG A 67 7.14 -18.99 20.89
CA ARG A 67 7.99 -19.42 22.01
C ARG A 67 9.04 -20.41 21.51
N ILE A 68 10.25 -20.28 22.03
CA ILE A 68 11.37 -21.17 21.72
C ILE A 68 11.65 -22.01 22.96
N ILE A 69 11.58 -23.32 22.80
CA ILE A 69 11.97 -24.28 23.84
C ILE A 69 13.38 -24.76 23.52
N SER A 70 14.33 -24.48 24.41
CA SER A 70 15.70 -24.98 24.29
C SER A 70 16.21 -25.41 25.66
N LYS A 71 16.76 -26.63 25.76
CA LYS A 71 17.30 -27.20 27.01
C LYS A 71 16.33 -27.03 28.19
N ASN A 72 15.05 -27.37 28.00
CA ASN A 72 13.95 -27.24 28.98
C ASN A 72 13.69 -25.81 29.52
N LYS A 73 14.16 -24.77 28.80
CA LYS A 73 13.81 -23.38 29.09
C LYS A 73 12.97 -22.80 27.95
N GLU A 74 11.89 -22.12 28.31
CA GLU A 74 11.07 -21.35 27.38
C GLU A 74 11.62 -19.93 27.27
N LYS A 75 11.79 -19.45 26.03
CA LYS A 75 12.20 -18.07 25.74
C LYS A 75 11.27 -17.45 24.70
N LYS A 76 11.14 -16.12 24.72
CA LYS A 76 10.44 -15.39 23.66
C LYS A 76 11.35 -15.25 22.45
N LEU A 77 10.76 -15.21 21.25
CA LEU A 77 11.53 -15.04 20.00
C LEU A 77 12.40 -13.77 20.01
N LYS A 78 11.92 -12.69 20.63
CA LYS A 78 12.69 -11.44 20.79
C LYS A 78 14.02 -11.61 21.56
N ASP A 79 14.09 -12.59 22.46
CA ASP A 79 15.26 -12.84 23.33
C ASP A 79 16.26 -13.81 22.67
N TYR A 80 16.01 -14.21 21.41
CA TYR A 80 16.80 -15.18 20.67
C TYR A 80 17.16 -14.64 19.28
N THR A 81 18.23 -13.84 19.25
CA THR A 81 18.68 -13.06 18.07
C THR A 81 19.26 -13.93 16.94
N SER A 82 19.59 -15.19 17.19
CA SER A 82 20.22 -16.07 16.19
C SER A 82 19.24 -16.75 15.22
N THR A 83 18.01 -16.24 15.10
CA THR A 83 16.98 -16.80 14.20
C THR A 83 16.61 -15.83 13.09
N LEU A 84 16.37 -16.36 11.88
CA LEU A 84 15.84 -15.57 10.77
C LEU A 84 14.49 -14.90 11.09
N LEU A 85 13.70 -15.52 11.96
CA LEU A 85 12.43 -14.98 12.44
C LEU A 85 12.62 -13.72 13.31
N HIS A 86 13.81 -13.51 13.88
CA HIS A 86 14.13 -12.27 14.58
C HIS A 86 14.15 -11.08 13.62
N ASP A 87 14.78 -11.24 12.45
CA ASP A 87 14.96 -10.16 11.47
C ASP A 87 13.74 -9.94 10.56
N LEU A 88 12.87 -10.94 10.42
CA LEU A 88 11.66 -10.83 9.61
C LEU A 88 10.74 -9.73 10.16
N PRO A 89 10.29 -8.74 9.37
CA PRO A 89 9.38 -7.71 9.86
C PRO A 89 8.02 -8.30 10.29
N GLU A 90 7.37 -7.66 11.27
CA GLU A 90 6.04 -8.10 11.74
C GLU A 90 4.91 -7.66 10.80
N TYR A 91 5.13 -6.58 10.05
CA TYR A 91 4.16 -6.02 9.12
C TYR A 91 4.86 -5.40 7.91
N ILE A 92 4.10 -5.24 6.83
CA ILE A 92 4.42 -4.44 5.66
C ILE A 92 3.43 -3.29 5.62
N VAL A 93 3.91 -2.09 5.34
CA VAL A 93 3.06 -0.96 4.99
C VAL A 93 3.11 -0.80 3.47
N MET A 94 1.94 -0.83 2.85
CA MET A 94 1.79 -0.66 1.41
C MET A 94 0.99 0.63 1.16
N LYS A 95 1.59 1.57 0.45
CA LYS A 95 0.93 2.81 0.03
C LYS A 95 0.74 2.76 -1.48
N LYS A 96 -0.49 2.95 -1.93
CA LYS A 96 -0.85 2.91 -3.35
C LYS A 96 -1.74 4.08 -3.70
N VAL A 97 -1.43 4.75 -4.79
CA VAL A 97 -2.34 5.72 -5.40
C VAL A 97 -2.74 5.19 -6.77
N TYR A 98 -4.04 5.01 -6.94
CA TYR A 98 -4.66 4.73 -8.22
C TYR A 98 -5.31 6.00 -8.74
N VAL A 99 -5.33 6.15 -10.06
CA VAL A 99 -6.02 7.24 -10.73
C VAL A 99 -6.86 6.68 -11.87
N ASP A 100 -8.04 7.26 -12.12
CA ASP A 100 -8.87 6.88 -13.27
C ASP A 100 -8.05 6.87 -14.57
N TYR A 101 -8.35 5.93 -15.46
CA TYR A 101 -7.53 5.62 -16.64
C TYR A 101 -7.18 6.85 -17.49
N GLU A 102 -8.14 7.77 -17.66
CA GLU A 102 -7.98 8.99 -18.47
C GLU A 102 -6.88 9.94 -17.98
N TYR A 103 -6.58 9.95 -16.68
CA TYR A 103 -5.52 10.80 -16.11
C TYR A 103 -4.23 10.02 -15.81
N SER A 104 -4.23 8.69 -15.97
CA SER A 104 -3.11 7.83 -15.56
C SER A 104 -1.78 8.15 -16.24
N ARG A 105 -1.79 8.57 -17.51
CA ARG A 105 -0.57 8.98 -18.23
C ARG A 105 0.03 10.25 -17.61
N LYS A 106 -0.79 11.29 -17.48
CA LYS A 106 -0.39 12.59 -16.91
C LYS A 106 0.09 12.46 -15.47
N ALA A 107 -0.59 11.64 -14.67
CA ALA A 107 -0.19 11.36 -13.29
C ALA A 107 1.21 10.74 -13.21
N ARG A 108 1.51 9.75 -14.06
CA ARG A 108 2.83 9.09 -14.09
C ARG A 108 3.95 10.02 -14.54
N GLU A 109 3.69 10.89 -15.51
CA GLU A 109 4.69 11.87 -15.99
C GLU A 109 5.17 12.81 -14.87
N VAL A 110 4.35 13.06 -13.85
CA VAL A 110 4.64 13.98 -12.76
C VAL A 110 5.20 13.27 -11.51
N LEU A 111 4.87 11.99 -11.33
CA LEU A 111 5.28 11.18 -10.18
C LEU A 111 6.50 10.28 -10.45
N SER A 112 6.94 10.15 -11.70
CA SER A 112 8.18 9.44 -12.07
C SER A 112 9.40 10.35 -11.96
#